data_AF-F6H8U7-F1
#
_entry.id   AF-F6H8U7-F1
#
_cell.length_a   1.000
_cell.length_b   1.000
_cell.length_c   1.000
_cell.angle_alpha   90.00
_cell.angle_beta   90.00
_cell.angle_gamma   90.00
#
_symmetry.space_group_name_H-M   'P 1'
#
loop_
_entity.id
_entity.type
_entity.pdbx_description
1 polymer ?
#
loop_
_entity_poly.entity_id
_entity_poly.type
_entity_poly.pdbx_seq_one_letter_code
_entity_poly.pdbx_strand_id
1 'polypeptide(L)'
;MKKKQKPISQSDPDSDLKSVIHQHSLFFDKLIELIPARFYLPSDNTDKPWFQGLSKAAKASAKKQSKENIKKARRDRLDPEKSSTTLDLLNQSLRNEELDSESDGEADIKPMISGLENDERSVTYEELRQRLHRRIEELQSGRKKNSGDLDEAKKAEKRDERKKKETGGNFQERKRKRDPGSEEDDQLKISDSAAKLTEDASEASKELTFGHVKIGNKEELGKKKKRKLSKLKELEKAKKLEEEKKDPEKGKIISKKHSWQAATSRAAGIKVHDDPKLLKQSIHKGKKRHQKNVEKWKERVETRDKMRAQKQQTRSENIGERIHQKKMRRIAKREKKLMRPGFEGRKEGFITKDKA
;
A
#
# COMPACT_ATOMS: atom_id res chain seq x y z
N MET A 1 -46.28 64.41 -35.31
CA MET A 1 -46.33 64.53 -33.83
C MET A 1 -45.15 63.78 -33.22
N LYS A 2 -44.34 64.40 -32.34
CA LYS A 2 -43.19 63.74 -31.70
C LYS A 2 -43.64 63.01 -30.42
N LYS A 3 -43.60 61.67 -30.38
CA LYS A 3 -43.75 60.92 -29.11
C LYS A 3 -42.45 61.06 -28.31
N LYS A 4 -42.50 61.73 -27.16
CA LYS A 4 -41.39 61.79 -26.21
C LYS A 4 -41.16 60.39 -25.61
N GLN A 5 -39.91 59.91 -25.65
CA GLN A 5 -39.50 58.81 -24.78
C GLN A 5 -39.48 59.29 -23.32
N LYS A 6 -39.94 58.46 -22.39
CA LYS A 6 -39.82 58.74 -20.95
C LYS A 6 -38.34 58.58 -20.53
N PRO A 7 -37.82 59.42 -19.62
CA PRO A 7 -36.48 59.21 -19.07
C PRO A 7 -36.44 57.89 -18.29
N ILE A 8 -35.28 57.23 -18.36
CA ILE A 8 -34.94 56.07 -17.54
C ILE A 8 -35.04 56.47 -16.07
N SER A 9 -35.77 55.67 -15.29
CA SER A 9 -35.84 55.80 -13.83
C SER A 9 -34.46 55.67 -13.24
N GLN A 10 -34.05 56.64 -12.43
CA GLN A 10 -32.81 56.57 -11.66
C GLN A 10 -32.90 55.38 -10.69
N SER A 11 -32.12 54.33 -10.93
CA SER A 11 -31.81 53.32 -9.93
C SER A 11 -30.74 53.88 -9.00
N ASP A 12 -30.94 53.74 -7.69
CA ASP A 12 -30.01 54.28 -6.69
C ASP A 12 -28.58 53.74 -6.92
N PRO A 13 -27.52 54.57 -6.90
CA PRO A 13 -26.15 54.12 -7.17
C PRO A 13 -25.67 53.04 -6.19
N ASP A 14 -26.21 53.03 -4.97
CA ASP A 14 -25.97 52.00 -3.96
C ASP A 14 -26.51 50.62 -4.35
N SER A 15 -27.56 50.56 -5.18
CA SER A 15 -28.13 49.30 -5.68
C SER A 15 -27.22 48.65 -6.72
N ASP A 16 -26.61 49.47 -7.60
CA ASP A 16 -25.65 49.02 -8.60
C ASP A 16 -24.37 48.50 -7.93
N LEU A 17 -23.81 49.26 -6.97
CA LEU A 17 -22.63 48.85 -6.21
C LEU A 17 -22.83 47.52 -5.45
N LYS A 18 -23.99 47.33 -4.81
CA LYS A 18 -24.34 46.04 -4.16
C LYS A 18 -24.40 44.90 -5.18
N SER A 19 -24.91 45.16 -6.39
CA SER A 19 -24.95 44.17 -7.46
C SER A 19 -23.54 43.78 -7.93
N VAL A 20 -22.63 44.76 -8.08
CA VAL A 20 -21.22 44.53 -8.46
C VAL A 20 -20.48 43.74 -7.39
N ILE A 21 -20.66 44.08 -6.10
CA ILE A 21 -20.07 43.33 -4.98
C ILE A 21 -20.54 41.88 -4.97
N HIS A 22 -21.83 41.63 -5.21
CA HIS A 22 -22.39 40.28 -5.28
C HIS A 22 -21.89 39.50 -6.51
N GLN A 23 -21.74 40.15 -7.67
CA GLN A 23 -21.12 39.52 -8.85
C GLN A 23 -19.67 39.14 -8.59
N HIS A 24 -18.91 39.99 -7.88
CA HIS A 24 -17.53 39.71 -7.49
C HIS A 24 -17.44 38.56 -6.47
N SER A 25 -18.32 38.48 -5.46
CA SER A 25 -18.31 37.34 -4.52
C SER A 25 -18.56 36.02 -5.27
N LEU A 26 -19.59 35.96 -6.11
CA LEU A 26 -19.89 34.79 -6.95
C LEU A 26 -18.76 34.43 -7.94
N PHE A 27 -17.93 35.39 -8.33
CA PHE A 27 -16.74 35.14 -9.16
C PHE A 27 -15.61 34.52 -8.35
N PHE A 28 -15.32 35.05 -7.16
CA PHE A 28 -14.31 34.46 -6.26
C PHE A 28 -14.71 33.07 -5.78
N ASP A 29 -15.99 32.83 -5.50
CA ASP A 29 -16.51 31.51 -5.12
C ASP A 29 -16.19 30.47 -6.21
N LYS A 30 -16.49 30.78 -7.48
CA LYS A 30 -16.17 29.93 -8.63
C LYS A 30 -14.67 29.72 -8.83
N LEU A 31 -13.82 30.70 -8.51
CA LEU A 31 -12.36 30.53 -8.54
C LEU A 31 -11.88 29.53 -7.48
N ILE A 32 -12.47 29.55 -6.28
CA ILE A 32 -12.15 28.62 -5.19
C ILE A 32 -12.67 27.21 -5.52
N GLU A 33 -13.80 27.08 -6.22
CA GLU A 33 -14.31 25.79 -6.73
C GLU A 33 -13.40 25.09 -7.75
N LEU A 34 -12.67 25.87 -8.56
CA LEU A 34 -11.70 25.32 -9.53
C LEU A 34 -10.46 24.71 -8.85
N ILE A 35 -10.16 25.10 -7.62
CA ILE A 35 -9.00 24.61 -6.85
C ILE A 35 -9.43 23.43 -5.97
N PRO A 36 -8.87 22.22 -6.15
CA PRO A 36 -9.33 21.04 -5.41
C PRO A 36 -9.28 21.22 -3.89
N ALA A 37 -10.40 20.91 -3.21
CA ALA A 37 -10.58 21.00 -1.75
C ALA A 37 -9.40 20.47 -0.90
N ARG A 38 -8.67 19.46 -1.41
CA ARG A 38 -7.45 18.88 -0.81
C ARG A 38 -6.29 19.84 -0.55
N PHE A 39 -6.35 21.08 -1.05
CA PHE A 39 -5.36 22.13 -0.78
C PHE A 39 -5.79 23.09 0.33
N TYR A 40 -7.08 23.14 0.66
CA TYR A 40 -7.64 23.98 1.74
C TYR A 40 -7.93 23.15 2.99
N LEU A 41 -8.53 21.97 2.82
CA LEU A 41 -8.81 21.04 3.91
C LEU A 41 -7.61 20.13 4.19
N PRO A 42 -7.24 19.91 5.47
CA PRO A 42 -6.30 18.86 5.85
C PRO A 42 -6.76 17.52 5.26
N SER A 43 -5.88 16.81 4.55
CA SER A 43 -6.28 15.53 3.98
C SER A 43 -6.18 14.42 5.04
N ASP A 44 -7.27 13.68 5.27
CA ASP A 44 -7.45 12.52 6.19
C ASP A 44 -6.57 11.29 5.84
N ASN A 45 -5.41 11.51 5.23
CA ASN A 45 -4.41 10.50 4.94
C ASN A 45 -3.81 9.88 6.21
N THR A 46 -4.01 10.51 7.37
CA THR A 46 -3.74 10.02 8.73
C THR A 46 -4.61 8.82 9.10
N ASP A 47 -5.86 8.81 8.65
CA ASP A 47 -6.92 7.96 9.24
C ASP A 47 -7.05 6.60 8.54
N LYS A 48 -6.04 6.23 7.76
CA LYS A 48 -5.96 4.90 7.12
C LYS A 48 -5.96 3.83 8.21
N PRO A 49 -7.03 3.02 8.36
CA PRO A 49 -7.18 2.19 9.55
C PRO A 49 -6.02 1.19 9.67
N TRP A 50 -5.17 1.42 10.69
CA TRP A 50 -3.95 0.66 10.86
C TRP A 50 -4.27 -0.71 11.47
N PHE A 51 -4.60 -1.68 10.63
CA PHE A 51 -5.05 -3.01 11.05
C PHE A 51 -3.95 -3.89 11.73
N GLN A 52 -2.96 -3.32 12.42
CA GLN A 52 -2.03 -4.08 13.26
C GLN A 52 -2.65 -4.29 14.66
N GLY A 53 -2.18 -5.29 15.41
CA GLY A 53 -2.76 -5.67 16.71
C GLY A 53 -4.11 -6.42 16.66
N LEU A 54 -4.99 -6.11 15.69
CA LEU A 54 -6.32 -6.74 15.61
C LEU A 54 -6.28 -8.25 15.32
N SER A 55 -7.21 -8.98 15.94
CA SER A 55 -7.43 -10.41 15.71
C SER A 55 -7.79 -10.73 14.25
N LYS A 56 -7.60 -11.97 13.81
CA LYS A 56 -7.83 -12.37 12.41
C LYS A 56 -9.29 -12.14 11.95
N ALA A 57 -10.26 -12.30 12.85
CA ALA A 57 -11.67 -12.03 12.61
C ALA A 57 -11.97 -10.53 12.54
N ALA A 58 -11.52 -9.74 13.54
CA ALA A 58 -11.69 -8.28 13.55
C ALA A 58 -11.01 -7.60 12.35
N LYS A 59 -9.86 -8.13 11.92
CA LYS A 59 -9.16 -7.69 10.71
C LYS A 59 -9.87 -8.07 9.40
N ALA A 60 -10.78 -9.04 9.43
CA ALA A 60 -11.63 -9.39 8.29
C ALA A 60 -12.87 -8.49 8.22
N SER A 61 -13.55 -8.25 9.35
CA SER A 61 -14.70 -7.33 9.42
C SER A 61 -14.31 -5.89 9.09
N ALA A 62 -13.25 -5.35 9.70
CA ALA A 62 -12.80 -3.99 9.43
C ALA A 62 -12.35 -3.78 7.96
N LYS A 63 -11.81 -4.83 7.32
CA LYS A 63 -11.53 -4.83 5.87
C LYS A 63 -12.78 -4.96 5.00
N LYS A 64 -13.85 -5.59 5.48
CA LYS A 64 -15.15 -5.64 4.79
C LYS A 64 -15.79 -4.26 4.82
N GLN A 65 -15.90 -3.66 6.01
CA GLN A 65 -16.38 -2.28 6.21
C GLN A 65 -15.61 -1.27 5.36
N SER A 66 -14.26 -1.30 5.38
CA SER A 66 -13.45 -0.41 4.54
C SER A 66 -13.76 -0.56 3.04
N LYS A 67 -13.99 -1.78 2.54
CA LYS A 67 -14.40 -2.01 1.14
C LYS A 67 -15.82 -1.52 0.84
N GLU A 68 -16.73 -1.66 1.79
CA GLU A 68 -18.11 -1.18 1.68
C GLU A 68 -18.17 0.35 1.69
N ASN A 69 -17.41 1.01 2.56
CA ASN A 69 -17.26 2.47 2.59
C ASN A 69 -16.65 2.99 1.28
N ILE A 70 -15.61 2.35 0.73
CA ILE A 70 -15.03 2.71 -0.58
C ILE A 70 -16.04 2.52 -1.73
N LYS A 71 -16.93 1.52 -1.66
CA LYS A 71 -18.02 1.35 -2.64
C LYS A 71 -19.09 2.43 -2.47
N LYS A 72 -19.47 2.76 -1.23
CA LYS A 72 -20.46 3.79 -0.91
C LYS A 72 -19.97 5.16 -1.40
N ALA A 73 -18.78 5.59 -1.02
CA ALA A 73 -18.16 6.83 -1.49
C ALA A 73 -17.98 6.92 -3.03
N ARG A 74 -17.87 5.77 -3.73
CA ARG A 74 -17.88 5.74 -5.20
C ARG A 74 -19.26 5.88 -5.82
N ARG A 75 -20.33 5.49 -5.12
CA ARG A 75 -21.73 5.78 -5.51
C ARG A 75 -22.06 7.22 -5.17
N ASP A 76 -21.81 7.65 -3.94
CA ASP A 76 -22.10 9.00 -3.46
C ASP A 76 -21.42 10.07 -4.35
N ARG A 77 -20.18 9.82 -4.83
CA ARG A 77 -19.49 10.69 -5.82
C ARG A 77 -20.19 10.82 -7.20
N LEU A 78 -21.10 9.91 -7.52
CA LEU A 78 -21.89 9.90 -8.76
C LEU A 78 -23.37 10.27 -8.51
N ASP A 79 -23.77 10.47 -7.26
CA ASP A 79 -25.11 10.93 -6.90
C ASP A 79 -25.10 12.48 -6.90
N PRO A 80 -25.92 13.16 -7.74
CA PRO A 80 -25.89 14.63 -7.85
C PRO A 80 -26.32 15.33 -6.55
N GLU A 81 -27.23 14.72 -5.79
CA GLU A 81 -27.67 15.18 -4.46
C GLU A 81 -26.54 15.19 -3.39
N LYS A 82 -25.38 14.59 -3.68
CA LYS A 82 -24.26 14.45 -2.72
C LYS A 82 -22.94 14.98 -3.27
N SER A 83 -22.94 15.67 -4.42
CA SER A 83 -21.73 16.28 -4.94
C SER A 83 -21.45 17.60 -4.22
N SER A 84 -20.67 17.54 -3.14
CA SER A 84 -20.22 18.73 -2.40
C SER A 84 -19.20 19.54 -3.20
N THR A 85 -19.32 20.87 -3.15
CA THR A 85 -18.33 21.81 -3.71
C THR A 85 -17.17 22.01 -2.73
N THR A 86 -16.11 22.70 -3.14
CA THR A 86 -14.94 22.93 -2.27
C THR A 86 -15.27 23.90 -1.13
N LEU A 87 -16.16 24.86 -1.39
CA LEU A 87 -16.73 25.78 -0.40
C LEU A 87 -17.72 25.08 0.53
N ASP A 88 -18.57 24.19 0.02
CA ASP A 88 -19.49 23.40 0.85
C ASP A 88 -18.71 22.52 1.85
N LEU A 89 -17.63 21.88 1.41
CA LEU A 89 -16.71 21.14 2.30
C LEU A 89 -16.02 22.04 3.34
N LEU A 90 -15.62 23.27 2.96
CA LEU A 90 -14.99 24.23 3.88
C LEU A 90 -16.00 24.72 4.94
N ASN A 91 -17.21 25.07 4.51
CA ASN A 91 -18.31 25.47 5.39
C ASN A 91 -18.75 24.31 6.29
N GLN A 92 -18.70 23.07 5.80
CA GLN A 92 -18.94 21.88 6.61
C GLN A 92 -17.84 21.68 7.65
N SER A 93 -16.56 21.87 7.33
CA SER A 93 -15.49 21.79 8.35
C SER A 93 -15.63 22.87 9.41
N LEU A 94 -15.93 24.13 9.03
CA LEU A 94 -16.12 25.23 9.97
C LEU A 94 -17.32 24.98 10.89
N ARG A 95 -18.46 24.52 10.36
CA ARG A 95 -19.63 24.14 11.17
C ARG A 95 -19.35 22.95 12.09
N ASN A 96 -18.53 21.99 11.68
CA ASN A 96 -18.15 20.89 12.55
C ASN A 96 -17.24 21.37 13.68
N GLU A 97 -16.29 22.28 13.41
CA GLU A 97 -15.46 22.91 14.45
C GLU A 97 -16.30 23.79 15.41
N GLU A 98 -17.29 24.53 14.91
CA GLU A 98 -18.27 25.26 15.74
C GLU A 98 -19.07 24.31 16.64
N LEU A 99 -19.61 23.20 16.10
CA LEU A 99 -20.37 22.21 16.86
C LEU A 99 -19.52 21.44 17.89
N ASP A 100 -18.28 21.10 17.55
CA ASP A 100 -17.33 20.51 18.50
C ASP A 100 -16.98 21.51 19.63
N SER A 101 -17.00 22.83 19.34
CA SER A 101 -16.79 23.88 20.35
C SER A 101 -18.01 24.19 21.23
N GLU A 102 -19.24 23.95 20.77
CA GLU A 102 -20.45 24.09 21.59
C GLU A 102 -20.79 22.84 22.42
N SER A 103 -20.19 21.68 22.13
CA SER A 103 -20.44 20.43 22.87
C SER A 103 -19.61 20.27 24.14
N ASP A 104 -18.47 20.97 24.28
CA ASP A 104 -17.63 20.96 25.49
C ASP A 104 -17.82 22.29 26.26
N GLY A 105 -18.61 22.23 27.33
CA GLY A 105 -19.00 23.43 28.10
C GLY A 105 -17.86 24.11 28.85
N GLU A 106 -17.96 25.45 28.96
CA GLU A 106 -17.13 26.37 29.77
C GLU A 106 -15.71 25.88 30.12
N ALA A 107 -14.84 25.80 29.10
CA ALA A 107 -13.39 25.78 29.28
C ALA A 107 -12.76 26.92 28.48
N ASP A 108 -11.96 27.76 29.15
CA ASP A 108 -11.35 28.96 28.56
C ASP A 108 -10.74 28.70 27.17
N ILE A 109 -11.19 29.45 26.16
CA ILE A 109 -10.58 29.48 24.83
C ILE A 109 -9.20 30.14 24.97
N LYS A 110 -8.21 29.32 25.31
CA LYS A 110 -6.80 29.70 25.31
C LYS A 110 -6.26 29.38 23.92
N PRO A 111 -6.09 30.37 23.01
CA PRO A 111 -5.55 30.11 21.69
C PRO A 111 -4.18 29.45 21.85
N MET A 112 -3.95 28.36 21.12
CA MET A 112 -2.76 27.52 21.26
C MET A 112 -1.52 28.16 20.58
N ILE A 113 -1.19 29.38 20.99
CA ILE A 113 -0.02 30.18 20.62
C ILE A 113 0.89 30.36 21.86
N SER A 114 0.76 29.51 22.87
CA SER A 114 1.60 29.47 24.08
C SER A 114 3.01 28.91 23.80
N GLY A 115 3.72 29.54 22.87
CA GLY A 115 5.09 29.24 22.48
C GLY A 115 5.86 30.47 21.96
N LEU A 116 5.26 31.67 22.02
CA LEU A 116 5.89 32.93 21.60
C LEU A 116 5.64 34.10 22.57
N GLU A 117 5.46 33.81 23.86
CA GLU A 117 5.65 34.81 24.92
C GLU A 117 7.08 34.66 25.47
N ASN A 118 8.03 35.34 24.83
CA ASN A 118 9.34 35.77 25.34
C ASN A 118 10.21 36.23 24.15
N ASP A 119 10.06 37.51 23.77
CA ASP A 119 11.11 38.44 23.29
C ASP A 119 10.46 39.53 22.44
N GLU A 120 9.98 40.60 23.08
CA GLU A 120 9.67 41.88 22.42
C GLU A 120 10.97 42.61 22.05
N ARG A 121 11.77 41.98 21.18
CA ARG A 121 12.92 42.60 20.52
C ARG A 121 12.64 42.61 19.04
N SER A 122 12.91 43.72 18.35
CA SER A 122 12.74 43.85 16.92
C SER A 122 13.75 42.97 16.16
N VAL A 123 13.43 41.68 16.02
CA VAL A 123 14.27 40.68 15.34
C VAL A 123 14.46 41.09 13.89
N THR A 124 15.72 41.22 13.47
CA THR A 124 16.07 41.56 12.09
C THR A 124 15.76 40.41 11.13
N TYR A 125 15.51 40.73 9.85
CA TYR A 125 15.19 39.72 8.83
C TYR A 125 16.26 38.63 8.71
N GLU A 126 17.52 38.97 8.98
CA GLU A 126 18.65 38.04 8.97
C GLU A 126 18.63 37.06 10.15
N GLU A 127 18.32 37.54 11.36
CA GLU A 127 18.13 36.67 12.53
C GLU A 127 16.95 35.69 12.33
N LEU A 128 15.86 36.14 11.70
CA LEU A 128 14.74 35.27 11.36
C LEU A 128 15.17 34.15 10.40
N ARG A 129 15.99 34.48 9.38
CA ARG A 129 16.59 33.48 8.47
C ARG A 129 17.52 32.53 9.21
N GLN A 130 18.39 33.03 10.09
CA GLN A 130 19.31 32.19 10.87
C GLN A 130 18.55 31.24 11.82
N ARG A 131 17.48 31.73 12.48
CA ARG A 131 16.59 30.93 13.34
C ARG A 131 15.86 29.86 12.53
N LEU A 132 15.40 30.18 11.31
CA LEU A 132 14.81 29.21 10.38
C LEU A 132 15.84 28.15 9.94
N HIS A 133 17.06 28.53 9.55
CA HIS A 133 18.11 27.60 9.17
C HIS A 133 18.48 26.66 10.31
N ARG A 134 18.67 27.17 11.53
CA ARG A 134 18.94 26.38 12.73
C ARG A 134 17.81 25.40 13.05
N ARG A 135 16.55 25.81 12.89
CA ARG A 135 15.38 24.93 13.07
C ARG A 135 15.28 23.86 11.98
N ILE A 136 15.69 24.17 10.74
CA ILE A 136 15.79 23.18 9.65
C ILE A 136 16.90 22.17 9.95
N GLU A 137 18.07 22.58 10.42
CA GLU A 137 19.17 21.68 10.81
C GLU A 137 18.80 20.78 11.99
N GLU A 138 18.08 21.30 12.98
CA GLU A 138 17.55 20.50 14.10
C GLU A 138 16.60 19.40 13.59
N LEU A 139 15.66 19.75 12.71
CA LEU A 139 14.72 18.79 12.09
C LEU A 139 15.41 17.81 11.12
N GLN A 140 16.53 18.18 10.49
CA GLN A 140 17.31 17.29 9.64
C GLN A 140 18.22 16.36 10.46
N SER A 141 18.87 16.85 11.52
CA SER A 141 19.72 16.04 12.40
C SER A 141 18.92 15.01 13.18
N GLY A 142 17.70 15.34 13.64
CA GLY A 142 16.75 14.39 14.21
C GLY A 142 16.33 13.25 13.25
N ARG A 143 16.43 13.47 11.93
CA ARG A 143 16.23 12.42 10.91
C ARG A 143 17.51 11.62 10.67
N LYS A 144 18.67 12.29 10.51
CA LYS A 144 19.99 11.66 10.32
C LYS A 144 20.41 10.75 11.48
N LYS A 145 19.97 11.00 12.72
CA LYS A 145 20.24 10.10 13.85
C LYS A 145 19.51 8.74 13.77
N ASN A 146 18.46 8.64 12.94
CA ASN A 146 17.59 7.47 12.82
C ASN A 146 17.68 6.75 11.46
N SER A 147 18.31 7.34 10.44
CA SER A 147 18.72 6.63 9.22
C SER A 147 20.24 6.53 9.13
N GLY A 148 20.76 5.30 9.13
CA GLY A 148 22.19 5.06 8.89
C GLY A 148 22.60 5.55 7.51
N ASP A 149 23.67 6.35 7.46
CA ASP A 149 24.13 7.16 6.31
C ASP A 149 24.35 6.37 5.00
N LEU A 150 24.48 5.04 5.10
CA LEU A 150 24.71 4.12 3.98
C LEU A 150 23.45 3.70 3.20
N ASP A 151 22.24 3.99 3.70
CA ASP A 151 20.96 3.59 3.07
C ASP A 151 20.25 4.74 2.32
N GLU A 152 20.53 5.99 2.67
CA GLU A 152 19.91 7.18 2.03
C GLU A 152 20.46 7.36 0.60
N ALA A 153 21.79 7.28 0.42
CA ALA A 153 22.45 7.38 -0.89
C ALA A 153 21.97 6.31 -1.88
N LYS A 154 21.85 5.05 -1.43
CA LYS A 154 21.36 3.92 -2.24
C LYS A 154 19.86 4.03 -2.58
N LYS A 155 19.08 4.76 -1.78
CA LYS A 155 17.68 5.09 -2.10
C LYS A 155 17.58 6.20 -3.14
N ALA A 156 18.45 7.22 -3.07
CA ALA A 156 18.50 8.31 -4.04
C ALA A 156 18.86 7.78 -5.45
N GLU A 157 20.00 7.07 -5.57
CA GLU A 157 20.46 6.46 -6.82
C GLU A 157 19.38 5.61 -7.48
N LYS A 158 18.72 4.75 -6.70
CA LYS A 158 17.63 3.87 -7.16
C LYS A 158 16.33 4.61 -7.53
N ARG A 159 16.13 5.84 -7.04
CA ARG A 159 14.98 6.69 -7.39
C ARG A 159 15.21 7.38 -8.73
N ASP A 160 16.44 7.81 -9.01
CA ASP A 160 16.79 8.45 -10.29
C ASP A 160 16.98 7.43 -11.42
N GLU A 161 17.49 6.23 -11.13
CA GLU A 161 17.49 5.09 -12.08
C GLU A 161 16.06 4.67 -12.47
N ARG A 162 15.08 4.87 -11.57
CA ARG A 162 13.67 4.63 -11.85
C ARG A 162 13.03 5.73 -12.69
N LYS A 163 13.32 7.01 -12.40
CA LYS A 163 12.86 8.14 -13.23
C LYS A 163 13.34 8.01 -14.68
N LYS A 164 14.63 7.69 -14.90
CA LYS A 164 15.18 7.45 -16.26
C LYS A 164 14.47 6.32 -17.03
N LYS A 165 13.88 5.34 -16.33
CA LYS A 165 13.10 4.25 -16.95
C LYS A 165 11.63 4.60 -17.17
N GLU A 166 11.10 5.59 -16.45
CA GLU A 166 9.71 6.06 -16.58
C GLU A 166 9.57 7.20 -17.62
N THR A 167 10.61 8.00 -17.88
CA THR A 167 10.62 9.01 -18.98
C THR A 167 10.99 8.45 -20.37
N GLY A 168 11.50 7.22 -20.45
CA GLY A 168 12.00 6.62 -21.70
C GLY A 168 10.99 5.77 -22.48
N GLY A 169 9.69 5.78 -22.16
CA GLY A 169 8.72 4.88 -22.77
C GLY A 169 7.30 5.46 -22.90
N ASN A 170 6.92 5.79 -24.14
CA ASN A 170 5.57 6.13 -24.64
C ASN A 170 4.44 6.19 -23.59
N PHE A 171 4.17 7.41 -23.10
CA PHE A 171 2.91 7.74 -22.44
C PHE A 171 2.24 8.93 -23.13
N GLN A 172 1.92 8.74 -24.42
CA GLN A 172 0.84 9.47 -25.08
C GLN A 172 -0.11 8.44 -25.71
N GLU A 173 -1.35 8.88 -25.93
CA GLU A 173 -2.48 8.09 -26.44
C GLU A 173 -2.97 6.93 -25.56
N ARG A 174 -3.89 7.28 -24.65
CA ARG A 174 -5.21 6.60 -24.49
C ARG A 174 -6.12 7.41 -23.58
N LYS A 175 -6.58 8.56 -24.06
CA LYS A 175 -7.78 9.21 -23.51
C LYS A 175 -9.03 8.54 -24.11
N ARG A 176 -10.00 8.25 -23.24
CA ARG A 176 -11.47 8.41 -23.37
C ARG A 176 -12.07 8.15 -24.77
N LYS A 177 -13.13 7.36 -24.91
CA LYS A 177 -14.47 7.69 -24.39
C LYS A 177 -15.35 6.45 -24.15
N ARG A 178 -16.44 6.68 -23.43
CA ARG A 178 -17.62 5.82 -23.19
C ARG A 178 -18.85 6.75 -23.32
N ASP A 179 -19.99 6.16 -23.69
CA ASP A 179 -21.37 6.70 -23.80
C ASP A 179 -21.92 6.61 -25.24
N PRO A 180 -23.25 6.59 -25.44
CA PRO A 180 -24.36 6.18 -24.56
C PRO A 180 -25.17 5.01 -25.18
N GLY A 181 -26.37 4.73 -24.67
CA GLY A 181 -27.37 3.83 -25.29
C GLY A 181 -28.72 4.53 -25.49
N SER A 182 -29.77 3.78 -25.86
CA SER A 182 -31.10 4.25 -26.34
C SER A 182 -31.05 4.79 -27.79
N GLU A 183 -32.00 4.56 -28.70
CA GLU A 183 -33.36 3.96 -28.68
C GLU A 183 -33.50 3.01 -29.90
N GLU A 184 -34.10 1.82 -29.74
CA GLU A 184 -35.46 1.40 -30.17
C GLU A 184 -35.67 1.19 -31.69
N ASP A 185 -36.48 0.17 -31.97
CA ASP A 185 -36.58 -0.59 -33.22
C ASP A 185 -38.04 -0.56 -33.67
N ASP A 186 -38.33 -0.33 -34.95
CA ASP A 186 -39.66 -0.67 -35.47
C ASP A 186 -39.66 -1.08 -36.95
N GLN A 187 -40.66 -1.88 -37.30
CA GLN A 187 -40.60 -2.92 -38.33
C GLN A 187 -41.15 -2.46 -39.69
N LEU A 188 -40.91 -3.24 -40.76
CA LEU A 188 -41.95 -4.05 -41.45
C LEU A 188 -41.50 -4.65 -42.82
N LYS A 189 -41.32 -5.98 -42.82
CA LYS A 189 -41.78 -7.07 -43.75
C LYS A 189 -41.83 -6.93 -45.29
N ILE A 190 -41.79 -8.14 -45.91
CA ILE A 190 -42.05 -8.58 -47.31
C ILE A 190 -40.76 -8.69 -48.17
N SER A 191 -40.44 -9.78 -48.90
CA SER A 191 -41.10 -11.10 -49.14
C SER A 191 -40.11 -12.28 -49.27
N ASP A 192 -40.62 -13.52 -49.35
CA ASP A 192 -39.85 -14.77 -49.50
C ASP A 192 -39.31 -15.05 -50.92
N SER A 193 -38.00 -15.29 -51.03
CA SER A 193 -37.33 -16.11 -52.09
C SER A 193 -35.79 -16.12 -51.99
N ALA A 194 -35.19 -15.44 -51.00
CA ALA A 194 -33.73 -15.38 -50.80
C ALA A 194 -33.16 -16.36 -49.73
N ALA A 195 -34.00 -17.26 -49.21
CA ALA A 195 -33.83 -18.02 -47.96
C ALA A 195 -32.75 -19.12 -47.93
N LYS A 196 -31.69 -19.03 -48.76
CA LYS A 196 -30.50 -19.91 -48.70
C LYS A 196 -29.16 -19.21 -48.83
N LEU A 197 -29.13 -17.94 -49.26
CA LEU A 197 -27.92 -17.11 -49.23
C LEU A 197 -27.96 -16.08 -48.10
N THR A 198 -29.15 -15.78 -47.58
CA THR A 198 -29.34 -14.89 -46.43
C THR A 198 -29.04 -15.55 -45.09
N GLU A 199 -29.11 -16.87 -44.96
CA GLU A 199 -28.71 -17.56 -43.72
C GLU A 199 -27.21 -17.38 -43.46
N ASP A 200 -26.36 -17.80 -44.40
CA ASP A 200 -24.90 -17.62 -44.36
C ASP A 200 -24.50 -16.15 -44.16
N ALA A 201 -25.13 -15.22 -44.88
CA ALA A 201 -24.89 -13.78 -44.72
C ALA A 201 -25.34 -13.25 -43.34
N SER A 202 -26.43 -13.80 -42.77
CA SER A 202 -26.89 -13.45 -41.43
C SER A 202 -26.00 -14.04 -40.33
N GLU A 203 -25.46 -15.25 -40.51
CA GLU A 203 -24.50 -15.84 -39.58
C GLU A 203 -23.16 -15.10 -39.62
N ALA A 204 -22.66 -14.78 -40.83
CA ALA A 204 -21.46 -13.99 -41.02
C ALA A 204 -21.57 -12.59 -40.40
N SER A 205 -22.71 -11.91 -40.56
CA SER A 205 -22.94 -10.58 -39.95
C SER A 205 -23.19 -10.64 -38.44
N LYS A 206 -23.76 -11.72 -37.89
CA LYS A 206 -23.82 -11.98 -36.44
C LYS A 206 -22.42 -12.27 -35.84
N GLU A 207 -21.50 -12.86 -36.60
CA GLU A 207 -20.10 -13.08 -36.15
C GLU A 207 -19.20 -11.84 -36.36
N LEU A 208 -19.46 -11.02 -37.38
CA LEU A 208 -18.77 -9.76 -37.68
C LEU A 208 -19.28 -8.56 -36.86
N THR A 209 -19.19 -8.67 -35.53
CA THR A 209 -19.33 -7.49 -34.66
C THR A 209 -18.11 -6.57 -34.81
N PHE A 210 -18.37 -5.27 -35.05
CA PHE A 210 -17.33 -4.25 -35.26
C PHE A 210 -16.42 -4.15 -34.02
N GLY A 211 -15.23 -4.76 -34.13
CA GLY A 211 -14.23 -4.83 -33.04
C GLY A 211 -13.65 -6.22 -32.78
N HIS A 212 -14.22 -7.31 -33.32
CA HIS A 212 -13.64 -8.65 -33.12
C HIS A 212 -13.83 -9.66 -34.26
N VAL A 213 -13.04 -9.51 -35.32
CA VAL A 213 -12.91 -10.52 -36.38
C VAL A 213 -12.21 -11.77 -35.82
N LYS A 214 -12.96 -12.86 -35.59
CA LYS A 214 -12.43 -14.14 -35.11
C LYS A 214 -11.84 -14.98 -36.24
N ILE A 215 -10.66 -14.59 -36.74
CA ILE A 215 -9.83 -15.49 -37.56
C ILE A 215 -9.19 -16.53 -36.62
N GLY A 216 -9.87 -17.66 -36.42
CA GLY A 216 -9.33 -18.78 -35.65
C GLY A 216 -10.38 -19.83 -35.27
N ASN A 217 -10.09 -21.09 -35.57
CA ASN A 217 -10.98 -22.24 -35.33
C ASN A 217 -11.49 -22.30 -33.87
N LYS A 218 -12.81 -22.47 -33.73
CA LYS A 218 -13.61 -22.30 -32.50
C LYS A 218 -13.36 -23.34 -31.38
N GLU A 219 -12.30 -24.15 -31.46
CA GLU A 219 -12.04 -25.29 -30.55
C GLU A 219 -11.10 -25.02 -29.36
N GLU A 220 -10.37 -23.90 -29.33
CA GLU A 220 -9.26 -23.70 -28.35
C GLU A 220 -9.61 -22.79 -27.16
N LEU A 221 -10.65 -21.94 -27.26
CA LEU A 221 -10.90 -20.87 -26.29
C LEU A 221 -11.55 -21.31 -24.96
N GLY A 222 -12.09 -22.53 -24.87
CA GLY A 222 -12.70 -23.07 -23.64
C GLY A 222 -11.74 -23.83 -22.70
N LYS A 223 -10.50 -24.10 -23.11
CA LYS A 223 -9.60 -24.99 -22.37
C LYS A 223 -8.95 -24.26 -21.19
N LYS A 224 -9.34 -24.63 -19.95
CA LYS A 224 -8.75 -24.16 -18.68
C LYS A 224 -7.23 -23.96 -18.83
N LYS A 225 -6.71 -22.76 -18.52
CA LYS A 225 -5.28 -22.37 -18.70
C LYS A 225 -4.35 -23.53 -18.35
N LYS A 226 -3.87 -24.25 -19.37
CA LYS A 226 -3.06 -25.47 -19.17
C LYS A 226 -1.87 -25.09 -18.28
N ARG A 227 -1.61 -25.89 -17.23
CA ARG A 227 -0.50 -25.65 -16.31
C ARG A 227 0.77 -25.50 -17.15
N LYS A 228 1.46 -24.35 -17.01
CA LYS A 228 2.73 -24.13 -17.71
C LYS A 228 3.67 -25.31 -17.42
N LEU A 229 4.39 -25.75 -18.43
CA LEU A 229 5.36 -26.83 -18.29
C LEU A 229 6.39 -26.45 -17.21
N SER A 230 6.99 -27.45 -16.56
CA SER A 230 8.06 -27.15 -15.62
C SER A 230 9.26 -26.60 -16.40
N LYS A 231 9.95 -25.60 -15.84
CA LYS A 231 11.15 -24.98 -16.46
C LYS A 231 12.24 -25.98 -16.84
N LEU A 232 12.27 -27.16 -16.21
CA LEU A 232 13.14 -28.27 -16.57
C LEU A 232 12.74 -28.88 -17.93
N LYS A 233 11.45 -29.21 -18.12
CA LYS A 233 10.92 -29.68 -19.40
C LYS A 233 11.03 -28.62 -20.51
N GLU A 234 10.90 -27.34 -20.17
CA GLU A 234 11.15 -26.24 -21.11
C GLU A 234 12.65 -26.18 -21.51
N LEU A 235 13.58 -26.37 -20.56
CA LEU A 235 15.03 -26.43 -20.82
C LEU A 235 15.41 -27.65 -21.66
N GLU A 236 14.84 -28.81 -21.40
CA GLU A 236 15.02 -30.03 -22.20
C GLU A 236 14.56 -29.82 -23.65
N LYS A 237 13.39 -29.19 -23.85
CA LYS A 237 12.90 -28.83 -25.19
C LYS A 237 13.81 -27.82 -25.88
N ALA A 238 14.23 -26.77 -25.18
CA ALA A 238 15.17 -25.77 -25.69
C ALA A 238 16.50 -26.38 -26.15
N LYS A 239 17.04 -27.36 -25.39
CA LYS A 239 18.23 -28.12 -25.78
C LYS A 239 18.03 -28.97 -27.03
N LYS A 240 16.95 -29.75 -27.08
CA LYS A 240 16.64 -30.60 -28.25
C LYS A 240 16.50 -29.76 -29.52
N LEU A 241 15.84 -28.61 -29.42
CA LEU A 241 15.74 -27.63 -30.51
C LEU A 241 17.08 -26.94 -30.84
N GLU A 242 18.04 -26.89 -29.93
CA GLU A 242 19.41 -26.42 -30.20
C GLU A 242 20.26 -27.52 -30.86
N GLU A 243 20.01 -28.79 -30.53
CA GLU A 243 20.64 -29.98 -31.12
C GLU A 243 20.15 -30.18 -32.57
N GLU A 244 18.83 -30.22 -32.80
CA GLU A 244 18.19 -30.32 -34.13
C GLU A 244 18.55 -29.18 -35.09
N LYS A 245 18.98 -28.02 -34.57
CA LYS A 245 19.44 -26.88 -35.39
C LYS A 245 20.90 -26.98 -35.84
N LYS A 246 21.69 -27.90 -35.26
CA LYS A 246 23.11 -28.09 -35.61
C LYS A 246 23.31 -28.98 -36.84
N ASP A 247 22.29 -29.75 -37.23
CA ASP A 247 22.33 -30.56 -38.46
C ASP A 247 22.47 -29.67 -39.71
N PRO A 248 23.45 -29.90 -40.60
CA PRO A 248 23.80 -28.95 -41.66
C PRO A 248 22.70 -28.74 -42.72
N GLU A 249 21.95 -29.79 -43.04
CA GLU A 249 20.87 -29.78 -44.02
C GLU A 249 19.51 -29.49 -43.37
N LYS A 250 19.12 -30.33 -42.40
CA LYS A 250 17.82 -30.28 -41.73
C LYS A 250 17.71 -29.08 -40.78
N GLY A 251 18.80 -28.70 -40.10
CA GLY A 251 18.83 -27.61 -39.12
C GLY A 251 18.49 -26.25 -39.71
N LYS A 252 18.85 -25.96 -40.98
CA LYS A 252 18.43 -24.73 -41.67
C LYS A 252 16.91 -24.68 -41.87
N ILE A 253 16.29 -25.80 -42.21
CA ILE A 253 14.84 -25.92 -42.41
C ILE A 253 14.11 -25.85 -41.06
N ILE A 254 14.59 -26.58 -40.05
CA ILE A 254 14.04 -26.60 -38.69
C ILE A 254 14.15 -25.22 -38.04
N SER A 255 15.30 -24.54 -38.20
CA SER A 255 15.51 -23.17 -37.70
C SER A 255 14.51 -22.19 -38.32
N LYS A 256 14.31 -22.22 -39.64
CA LYS A 256 13.28 -21.40 -40.33
C LYS A 256 11.86 -21.72 -39.85
N LYS A 257 11.48 -23.01 -39.78
CA LYS A 257 10.15 -23.42 -39.28
C LYS A 257 9.91 -22.92 -37.86
N HIS A 258 10.90 -23.10 -36.98
CA HIS A 258 10.82 -22.65 -35.59
C HIS A 258 10.83 -21.13 -35.43
N SER A 259 11.56 -20.38 -36.28
CA SER A 259 11.54 -18.91 -36.22
C SER A 259 10.17 -18.35 -36.60
N TRP A 260 9.54 -18.91 -37.65
CA TRP A 260 8.17 -18.54 -38.05
C TRP A 260 7.13 -18.94 -36.98
N GLN A 261 7.20 -20.16 -36.44
CA GLN A 261 6.32 -20.59 -35.34
C GLN A 261 6.47 -19.75 -34.07
N ALA A 262 7.70 -19.33 -33.73
CA ALA A 262 7.95 -18.44 -32.62
C ALA A 262 7.44 -17.01 -32.90
N ALA A 263 7.56 -16.52 -34.13
CA ALA A 263 7.03 -15.22 -34.54
C ALA A 263 5.49 -15.17 -34.48
N THR A 264 4.80 -16.16 -35.05
CA THR A 264 3.33 -16.28 -34.98
C THR A 264 2.84 -16.44 -33.55
N SER A 265 3.51 -17.25 -32.73
CA SER A 265 3.19 -17.39 -31.30
C SER A 265 3.35 -16.06 -30.52
N ARG A 266 4.39 -15.27 -30.82
CA ARG A 266 4.60 -13.95 -30.21
C ARG A 266 3.55 -12.94 -30.68
N ALA A 267 3.18 -12.95 -31.96
CA ALA A 267 2.10 -12.11 -32.51
C ALA A 267 0.74 -12.44 -31.87
N ALA A 268 0.47 -13.73 -31.60
CA ALA A 268 -0.68 -14.19 -30.81
C ALA A 268 -0.58 -13.87 -29.30
N GLY A 269 0.44 -13.13 -28.85
CA GLY A 269 0.63 -12.71 -27.46
C GLY A 269 1.21 -13.77 -26.51
N ILE A 270 1.64 -14.94 -27.03
CA ILE A 270 2.23 -16.01 -26.22
C ILE A 270 3.70 -15.67 -25.90
N LYS A 271 4.05 -15.73 -24.62
CA LYS A 271 5.43 -15.53 -24.15
C LYS A 271 6.27 -16.77 -24.41
N VAL A 272 6.98 -16.76 -25.53
CA VAL A 272 7.93 -17.78 -25.97
C VAL A 272 9.23 -17.72 -25.14
N HIS A 273 9.79 -18.87 -24.73
CA HIS A 273 10.90 -18.98 -23.78
C HIS A 273 11.88 -20.11 -24.19
N ASP A 274 12.66 -19.86 -25.24
CA ASP A 274 13.45 -20.90 -25.90
C ASP A 274 14.94 -20.91 -25.52
N ASP A 275 15.43 -19.90 -24.80
CA ASP A 275 16.88 -19.73 -24.55
C ASP A 275 17.39 -20.62 -23.40
N PRO A 276 18.16 -21.69 -23.66
CA PRO A 276 18.56 -22.63 -22.61
C PRO A 276 19.46 -21.98 -21.56
N LYS A 277 20.24 -20.95 -21.92
CA LYS A 277 21.04 -20.14 -20.99
C LYS A 277 20.16 -19.38 -19.99
N LEU A 278 19.10 -18.73 -20.44
CA LEU A 278 18.18 -17.98 -19.56
C LEU A 278 17.34 -18.92 -18.68
N LEU A 279 16.92 -20.07 -19.20
CA LEU A 279 16.22 -21.08 -18.40
C LEU A 279 17.10 -21.64 -17.28
N LYS A 280 18.36 -21.99 -17.58
CA LYS A 280 19.37 -22.39 -16.56
C LYS A 280 19.52 -21.32 -15.48
N GLN A 281 19.67 -20.05 -15.85
CA GLN A 281 19.76 -18.95 -14.87
C GLN A 281 18.48 -18.78 -14.04
N SER A 282 17.30 -18.93 -14.65
CA SER A 282 15.99 -18.85 -13.98
C SER A 282 15.81 -19.95 -12.94
N ILE A 283 16.25 -21.17 -13.27
CA ILE A 283 16.28 -22.32 -12.34
C ILE A 283 17.29 -22.05 -11.21
N HIS A 284 18.50 -21.57 -11.51
CA HIS A 284 19.52 -21.28 -10.51
C HIS A 284 19.09 -20.17 -9.53
N LYS A 285 18.47 -19.08 -10.02
CA LYS A 285 17.85 -18.02 -9.20
C LYS A 285 16.74 -18.60 -8.31
N GLY A 286 15.95 -19.55 -8.82
CA GLY A 286 14.96 -20.30 -8.03
C GLY A 286 15.58 -21.12 -6.91
N LYS A 287 16.61 -21.93 -7.21
CA LYS A 287 17.37 -22.73 -6.23
C LYS A 287 18.00 -21.86 -5.14
N LYS A 288 18.70 -20.78 -5.51
CA LYS A 288 19.29 -19.81 -4.56
C LYS A 288 18.24 -19.15 -3.65
N ARG A 289 17.06 -18.81 -4.17
CA ARG A 289 15.96 -18.28 -3.35
C ARG A 289 15.41 -19.32 -2.38
N HIS A 290 15.33 -20.58 -2.80
CA HIS A 290 14.89 -21.67 -1.94
C HIS A 290 15.90 -21.95 -0.82
N GLN A 291 17.21 -22.02 -1.13
CA GLN A 291 18.29 -22.17 -0.15
C GLN A 291 18.21 -21.08 0.94
N LYS A 292 18.17 -19.80 0.54
CA LYS A 292 17.99 -18.67 1.47
C LYS A 292 16.73 -18.73 2.32
N ASN A 293 15.66 -19.33 1.83
CA ASN A 293 14.44 -19.53 2.61
C ASN A 293 14.57 -20.70 3.60
N VAL A 294 15.29 -21.76 3.23
CA VAL A 294 15.58 -22.92 4.09
C VAL A 294 16.55 -22.53 5.20
N GLU A 295 17.62 -21.80 4.90
CA GLU A 295 18.57 -21.22 5.86
C GLU A 295 17.81 -20.38 6.91
N LYS A 296 17.02 -19.40 6.46
CA LYS A 296 16.19 -18.56 7.36
C LYS A 296 15.14 -19.34 8.14
N TRP A 297 14.72 -20.52 7.67
CA TRP A 297 13.83 -21.39 8.44
C TRP A 297 14.59 -22.16 9.52
N LYS A 298 15.79 -22.68 9.20
CA LYS A 298 16.68 -23.31 10.18
C LYS A 298 17.06 -22.33 11.30
N GLU A 299 17.50 -21.12 10.97
CA GLU A 299 17.78 -20.04 11.93
C GLU A 299 16.60 -19.78 12.90
N ARG A 300 15.36 -19.77 12.40
CA ARG A 300 14.14 -19.60 13.21
C ARG A 300 13.85 -20.80 14.13
N VAL A 301 14.11 -22.02 13.67
CA VAL A 301 13.98 -23.23 14.50
C VAL A 301 15.06 -23.24 15.58
N GLU A 302 16.32 -22.96 15.22
CA GLU A 302 17.45 -22.89 16.14
C GLU A 302 17.27 -21.81 17.21
N THR A 303 16.84 -20.60 16.84
CA THR A 303 16.53 -19.53 17.81
C THR A 303 15.38 -19.93 18.75
N ARG A 304 14.28 -20.52 18.23
CA ARG A 304 13.20 -21.06 19.06
C ARG A 304 13.72 -22.09 20.07
N ASP A 305 14.57 -23.00 19.62
CA ASP A 305 15.05 -24.12 20.44
C ASP A 305 16.14 -23.69 21.42
N LYS A 306 17.00 -22.70 21.06
CA LYS A 306 17.89 -21.97 21.99
C LYS A 306 17.09 -21.25 23.09
N MET A 307 16.05 -20.51 22.74
CA MET A 307 15.17 -19.83 23.72
C MET A 307 14.43 -20.83 24.63
N ARG A 308 14.09 -22.02 24.11
CA ARG A 308 13.52 -23.12 24.92
C ARG A 308 14.56 -23.69 25.88
N ALA A 309 15.77 -23.97 25.39
CA ALA A 309 16.88 -24.50 26.18
C ALA A 309 17.27 -23.55 27.31
N GLN A 310 17.44 -22.25 27.03
CA GLN A 310 17.70 -21.21 28.04
C GLN A 310 16.62 -21.17 29.12
N LYS A 311 15.33 -21.18 28.74
CA LYS A 311 14.22 -21.23 29.71
C LYS A 311 14.21 -22.52 30.54
N GLN A 312 14.67 -23.63 29.99
CA GLN A 312 14.79 -24.88 30.75
C GLN A 312 16.00 -24.86 31.69
N GLN A 313 17.13 -24.28 31.24
CA GLN A 313 18.33 -24.08 32.04
C GLN A 313 18.05 -23.21 33.26
N THR A 314 17.43 -22.03 33.08
CA THR A 314 17.08 -21.16 34.21
C THR A 314 16.09 -21.81 35.18
N ARG A 315 15.22 -22.72 34.71
CA ARG A 315 14.37 -23.53 35.60
C ARG A 315 15.19 -24.53 36.41
N SER A 316 16.13 -25.26 35.80
CA SER A 316 17.01 -26.16 36.54
C SER A 316 17.91 -25.43 37.54
N GLU A 317 18.42 -24.26 37.19
CA GLU A 317 19.21 -23.40 38.08
C GLU A 317 18.38 -22.94 39.29
N ASN A 318 17.21 -22.34 39.06
CA ASN A 318 16.28 -21.95 40.14
C ASN A 318 15.84 -23.14 41.04
N ILE A 319 15.69 -24.34 40.47
CA ILE A 319 15.38 -25.56 41.23
C ILE A 319 16.59 -25.98 42.07
N GLY A 320 17.80 -25.97 41.48
CA GLY A 320 19.06 -26.24 42.16
C GLY A 320 19.33 -25.29 43.32
N GLU A 321 19.15 -23.98 43.10
CA GLU A 321 19.22 -22.95 44.14
C GLU A 321 18.21 -23.21 45.26
N ARG A 322 16.95 -23.53 44.93
CA ARG A 322 15.92 -23.85 45.94
C ARG A 322 16.27 -25.10 46.75
N ILE A 323 16.90 -26.11 46.13
CA ILE A 323 17.42 -27.30 46.82
C ILE A 323 18.60 -26.91 47.72
N HIS A 324 19.54 -26.10 47.21
CA HIS A 324 20.69 -25.62 47.96
C HIS A 324 20.27 -24.79 49.19
N GLN A 325 19.37 -23.82 49.02
CA GLN A 325 18.80 -23.03 50.12
C GLN A 325 18.10 -23.92 51.16
N LYS A 326 17.38 -24.97 50.75
CA LYS A 326 16.80 -25.96 51.68
C LYS A 326 17.88 -26.75 52.43
N LYS A 327 18.99 -27.12 51.77
CA LYS A 327 20.16 -27.78 52.41
C LYS A 327 20.82 -26.85 53.43
N MET A 328 21.13 -25.61 53.05
CA MET A 328 21.71 -24.60 53.95
C MET A 328 20.81 -24.27 55.13
N ARG A 329 19.49 -24.15 54.94
CA ARG A 329 18.53 -23.99 56.05
C ARG A 329 18.48 -25.20 57.00
N ARG A 330 18.73 -26.42 56.52
CA ARG A 330 18.85 -27.62 57.38
C ARG A 330 20.17 -27.61 58.16
N ILE A 331 21.28 -27.23 57.52
CA ILE A 331 22.60 -27.08 58.14
C ILE A 331 22.55 -26.01 59.24
N ALA A 332 22.11 -24.80 58.93
CA ALA A 332 21.99 -23.70 59.90
C ALA A 332 21.04 -24.03 61.07
N LYS A 333 19.98 -24.84 60.85
CA LYS A 333 19.14 -25.37 61.94
C LYS A 333 19.87 -26.38 62.83
N ARG A 334 20.77 -27.21 62.26
CA ARG A 334 21.61 -28.14 63.01
C ARG A 334 22.67 -27.40 63.82
N GLU A 335 23.35 -26.44 63.21
CA GLU A 335 24.33 -25.57 63.87
C GLU A 335 23.69 -24.73 64.97
N LYS A 336 22.54 -24.09 64.72
CA LYS A 336 21.80 -23.37 65.78
C LYS A 336 21.33 -24.27 66.91
N LYS A 337 21.07 -25.57 66.66
CA LYS A 337 20.79 -26.55 67.73
C LYS A 337 22.06 -26.94 68.51
N LEU A 338 23.19 -27.10 67.82
CA LEU A 338 24.49 -27.41 68.43
C LEU A 338 25.04 -26.23 69.26
N MET A 339 24.78 -25.00 68.82
CA MET A 339 25.25 -23.75 69.43
C MET A 339 24.26 -23.14 70.44
N ARG A 340 23.08 -23.75 70.64
CA ARG A 340 22.12 -23.35 71.67
C ARG A 340 22.68 -23.75 73.05
N PRO A 341 22.86 -22.81 74.00
CA PRO A 341 23.17 -23.17 75.37
C PRO A 341 22.06 -24.07 75.93
N GLY A 342 22.44 -25.17 76.56
CA GLY A 342 21.51 -26.01 77.32
C GLY A 342 21.19 -25.40 78.68
N PHE A 343 20.45 -26.13 79.51
CA PHE A 343 20.14 -25.75 80.89
C PHE A 343 21.40 -25.54 81.76
N GLU A 344 22.51 -26.19 81.41
CA GLU A 344 23.82 -26.05 82.08
C GLU A 344 24.79 -25.07 81.38
N GLY A 345 24.33 -24.31 80.38
CA GLY A 345 25.20 -23.47 79.54
C GLY A 345 26.08 -24.27 78.57
N ARG A 346 27.11 -23.62 78.00
CA ARG A 346 28.14 -24.30 77.20
C ARG A 346 29.16 -24.96 78.13
N LYS A 347 29.18 -26.29 78.20
CA LYS A 347 30.34 -27.03 78.74
C LYS A 347 31.46 -27.03 77.70
N GLU A 348 32.39 -26.08 77.80
CA GLU A 348 33.68 -26.13 77.11
C GLU A 348 34.60 -27.17 77.80
N GLY A 349 34.37 -28.45 77.49
CA GLY A 349 35.26 -29.54 77.90
C GLY A 349 34.56 -30.85 78.24
N PHE A 350 35.25 -31.96 77.96
CA PHE A 350 34.91 -33.26 78.55
C PHE A 350 35.31 -33.27 80.03
N ILE A 351 34.45 -33.83 80.88
CA ILE A 351 34.64 -33.89 82.34
C ILE A 351 35.70 -34.93 82.73
N THR A 352 35.99 -35.89 81.86
CA THR A 352 37.10 -36.84 81.98
C THR A 352 38.40 -36.21 81.48
N LYS A 353 39.08 -35.46 82.34
CA LYS A 353 40.54 -35.39 82.27
C LYS A 353 41.08 -36.64 82.96
N ASP A 354 41.73 -37.51 82.19
CA ASP A 354 42.39 -38.68 82.75
C ASP A 354 43.43 -38.23 83.79
N LYS A 355 43.31 -38.74 85.02
CA LYS A 355 44.38 -38.62 86.01
C LYS A 355 45.46 -39.64 85.65
N ALA A 356 46.64 -39.14 85.29
CA ALA A 356 47.89 -39.87 85.43
C ALA A 356 48.23 -40.06 86.92
#